data_AF-A0A4R6W893-F1
#
_entry.id   AF-A0A4R6W893-F1
#
_cell.length_a   1.000
_cell.length_b   1.000
_cell.length_c   1.000
_cell.angle_alpha   90.00
_cell.angle_beta   90.00
_cell.angle_gamma   90.00
#
_symmetry.space_group_name_H-M   'P 1'
#
loop_
_entity.id
_entity.type
_entity.pdbx_description
1 polymer ?
#
loop_
_entity_poly.entity_id
_entity_poly.type
_entity_poly.pdbx_seq_one_letter_code
_entity_poly.pdbx_strand_id
1 'polypeptide(L)'
;MGEPELQNKIATLSSLKEKFEVWSAHNDVLTAHGHALVFDKDGRIVEKLYCPCNQCQEKDDFKQREQLFLNKYSESFFELSDKLNKASTYSERLNLWIKRFGINYCISYSFENTLLTVLPKEKSEIQVYNTAQYNLWRDYYFTNQKETRYTQTDFNSRLKKLNNQLALSPFKDTIWSNTIRELEDHFKNDVNDETKQFFYDLINGKPKAFDEKPFELSELVNYINANEAYQFLCYLHNKGIMIKEAFLSHTSEVLAETQSGMTWGQIVKFFIAKAVKFNIDIPYTDKNFLNLVDKNGKKLANKRTAFFENLKAFSPQQQFDIINELCDTRSDIPGALELKQTLVTQYKQFRSTSPFESSVEQIEEVKTLLGDYPAAETLYKSGIEKVENGIYERNAIDDLRLSLEVLVKEILVNEKSLENQQGELKKFLASKGVVPEIANLLWVNIDHITKYNNRYVKHNDNVGKIDSEMILDLTTTVIKQTIKVCQ
;
A
#
# COMPACT_ATOMS: atom_id res chain seq x y z
N MET A 1 -4.45 30.75 -26.32
CA MET A 1 -5.46 31.29 -27.27
C MET A 1 -6.64 30.34 -27.22
N GLY A 2 -7.85 30.84 -26.95
CA GLY A 2 -9.05 30.00 -26.97
C GLY A 2 -9.40 29.57 -28.40
N GLU A 3 -10.18 28.50 -28.58
CA GLU A 3 -10.64 28.05 -29.91
C GLU A 3 -11.25 29.17 -30.77
N PRO A 4 -12.07 30.10 -30.24
CA PRO A 4 -12.64 31.20 -31.05
C PRO A 4 -11.61 32.21 -31.55
N GLU A 5 -10.55 32.45 -30.77
CA GLU A 5 -9.46 33.36 -31.15
C GLU A 5 -8.56 32.74 -32.23
N LEU A 6 -8.34 31.42 -32.16
CA LEU A 6 -7.61 30.68 -33.18
C LEU A 6 -8.35 30.65 -34.51
N GLN A 7 -9.65 30.37 -34.48
CA GLN A 7 -10.51 30.44 -35.67
C GLN A 7 -10.43 31.82 -36.34
N ASN A 8 -10.66 32.89 -35.58
CA ASN A 8 -10.66 34.24 -36.12
C ASN A 8 -9.30 34.60 -36.73
N LYS A 9 -8.20 34.22 -36.05
CA LYS A 9 -6.85 34.46 -36.55
C LYS A 9 -6.59 33.71 -37.87
N ILE A 10 -6.94 32.43 -37.95
CA ILE A 10 -6.79 31.63 -39.18
C ILE A 10 -7.65 32.19 -40.32
N ALA A 11 -8.87 32.64 -40.04
CA ALA A 11 -9.78 33.20 -41.04
C ALA A 11 -9.25 34.50 -41.69
N THR A 12 -8.46 35.29 -40.95
CA THR A 12 -7.85 36.54 -41.48
C THR A 12 -6.63 36.34 -42.38
N LEU A 13 -6.07 35.13 -42.43
CA LEU A 13 -4.88 34.83 -43.22
C LEU A 13 -5.27 34.39 -44.64
N SER A 14 -4.58 34.92 -45.66
CA SER A 14 -4.81 34.56 -47.07
C SER A 14 -3.93 33.39 -47.53
N SER A 15 -2.77 33.18 -46.88
CA SER A 15 -1.83 32.12 -47.23
C SER A 15 -2.14 30.82 -46.49
N LEU A 16 -2.29 29.72 -47.24
CA LEU A 16 -2.44 28.38 -46.67
C LEU A 16 -1.27 28.00 -45.76
N LYS A 17 -0.04 28.43 -46.10
CA LYS A 17 1.15 28.17 -45.29
C LYS A 17 1.06 28.87 -43.93
N GLU A 18 0.66 30.15 -43.91
CA GLU A 18 0.52 30.92 -42.67
C GLU A 18 -0.59 30.36 -41.77
N LYS A 19 -1.70 29.92 -42.38
CA LYS A 19 -2.77 29.23 -41.66
C LYS A 19 -2.26 27.97 -40.98
N PHE A 20 -1.46 27.16 -41.69
CA PHE A 20 -0.84 25.95 -41.14
C PHE A 20 0.11 26.25 -40.00
N GLU A 21 0.99 27.24 -40.13
CA GLU A 21 1.93 27.64 -39.07
C GLU A 21 1.18 28.05 -37.80
N VAL A 22 0.14 28.88 -37.93
CA VAL A 22 -0.68 29.30 -36.79
C VAL A 22 -1.41 28.12 -36.17
N TRP A 23 -1.95 27.20 -36.99
CA TRP A 23 -2.63 26.01 -36.51
C TRP A 23 -1.68 25.06 -35.75
N SER A 24 -0.51 24.74 -36.31
CA SER A 24 0.48 23.84 -35.69
C SER A 24 1.16 24.43 -34.45
N ALA A 25 1.17 25.76 -34.31
CA ALA A 25 1.64 26.41 -33.09
C ALA A 25 0.67 26.24 -31.90
N HIS A 26 -0.58 25.86 -32.16
CA HIS A 26 -1.63 25.72 -31.13
C HIS A 26 -2.18 24.29 -31.01
N ASN A 27 -1.91 23.43 -32.00
CA ASN A 27 -2.37 22.05 -32.04
C ASN A 27 -1.18 21.11 -32.22
N ASP A 28 -1.15 20.02 -31.48
CA ASP A 28 -0.14 18.99 -31.68
C ASP A 28 -0.48 18.16 -32.92
N VAL A 29 0.37 18.29 -33.95
CA VAL A 29 0.16 17.64 -35.25
C VAL A 29 0.17 16.11 -35.13
N LEU A 30 0.86 15.55 -34.13
CA LEU A 30 0.88 14.10 -33.90
C LEU A 30 -0.47 13.59 -33.39
N THR A 31 -1.14 14.34 -32.51
CA THR A 31 -2.44 13.95 -31.94
C THR A 31 -3.62 14.30 -32.84
N ALA A 32 -3.38 14.98 -33.95
CA ALA A 32 -4.44 15.40 -34.87
C ALA A 32 -4.98 14.28 -35.77
N HIS A 33 -4.56 13.02 -35.54
CA HIS A 33 -5.05 11.82 -36.23
C HIS A 33 -5.04 11.95 -37.77
N GLY A 34 -3.98 12.55 -38.32
CA GLY A 34 -3.83 12.75 -39.76
C GLY A 34 -4.70 13.87 -40.34
N HIS A 35 -5.24 14.76 -39.53
CA HIS A 35 -6.07 15.88 -39.96
C HIS A 35 -5.50 17.22 -39.48
N ALA A 36 -5.82 18.29 -40.19
CA ALA A 36 -5.65 19.66 -39.70
C ALA A 36 -6.97 20.41 -39.88
N LEU A 37 -7.78 20.40 -38.83
CA LEU A 37 -9.13 20.95 -38.82
C LEU A 37 -9.18 22.17 -37.91
N VAL A 38 -9.97 23.15 -38.32
CA VAL A 38 -10.32 24.33 -37.53
C VAL A 38 -11.77 24.19 -37.14
N PHE A 39 -12.04 24.30 -35.84
CA PHE A 39 -13.37 24.20 -35.26
C PHE A 39 -13.85 25.56 -34.80
N ASP A 40 -15.16 25.79 -34.86
CA ASP A 40 -15.79 26.90 -34.15
C ASP A 40 -16.02 26.55 -32.67
N LYS A 41 -16.52 27.54 -31.92
CA LYS A 41 -16.89 27.41 -30.50
C LYS A 41 -17.92 26.30 -30.21
N ASP A 42 -18.67 25.86 -31.21
CA ASP A 42 -19.72 24.83 -31.10
C ASP A 42 -19.19 23.46 -31.55
N GLY A 43 -17.88 23.34 -31.80
CA GLY A 43 -17.21 22.11 -32.23
C GLY A 43 -17.46 21.73 -33.68
N ARG A 44 -17.97 22.65 -34.52
CA ARG A 44 -18.23 22.39 -35.93
C ARG A 44 -17.00 22.73 -36.76
N ILE A 45 -16.70 21.89 -37.74
CA ILE A 45 -15.58 22.12 -38.66
C ILE A 45 -15.90 23.34 -39.53
N VAL A 46 -15.11 24.41 -39.41
CA VAL A 46 -15.23 25.63 -40.19
C VAL A 46 -14.19 25.75 -41.29
N GLU A 47 -13.02 25.12 -41.12
CA GLU A 47 -12.01 25.05 -42.16
C GLU A 47 -11.24 23.72 -42.09
N LYS A 48 -10.97 23.14 -43.26
CA LYS A 48 -10.13 21.94 -43.41
C LYS A 48 -8.79 22.37 -44.01
N LEU A 49 -7.78 22.60 -43.16
CA LEU A 49 -6.43 22.90 -43.64
C LEU A 49 -5.83 21.68 -44.34
N TYR A 50 -6.03 20.48 -43.77
CA TYR A 50 -5.78 19.20 -44.43
C TYR A 50 -6.75 18.12 -43.94
N CYS A 51 -7.20 17.27 -44.85
CA CYS A 51 -8.05 16.13 -44.58
C CYS A 51 -7.80 15.05 -45.64
N PRO A 52 -7.45 13.81 -45.26
CA PRO A 52 -7.10 12.76 -46.21
C PRO A 52 -8.30 12.08 -46.86
N CYS A 53 -9.54 12.55 -46.64
CA CYS A 53 -10.73 11.93 -47.23
C CYS A 53 -10.77 12.04 -48.76
N ASN A 54 -11.41 11.08 -49.43
CA ASN A 54 -11.49 11.01 -50.89
C ASN A 54 -11.96 12.32 -51.55
N GLN A 55 -12.97 12.98 -50.96
CA GLN A 55 -13.49 14.26 -51.47
C GLN A 55 -12.46 15.40 -51.42
N CYS A 56 -11.56 15.39 -50.44
CA CYS A 56 -10.52 16.42 -50.36
C CYS A 56 -9.33 16.10 -51.26
N GLN A 57 -9.10 14.82 -51.57
CA GLN A 57 -8.05 14.38 -52.51
C GLN A 57 -8.31 14.85 -53.95
N GLU A 58 -9.57 15.05 -54.32
CA GLU A 58 -9.97 15.56 -55.65
C GLU A 58 -9.69 17.06 -55.84
N LYS A 59 -9.28 17.80 -54.79
CA LYS A 59 -8.97 19.23 -54.90
C LYS A 59 -7.58 19.47 -55.48
N ASP A 60 -7.47 20.46 -56.36
CA ASP A 60 -6.21 20.84 -57.02
C ASP A 60 -5.08 21.20 -56.02
N ASP A 61 -5.42 21.72 -54.85
CA ASP A 61 -4.47 22.11 -53.80
C ASP A 61 -4.16 21.00 -52.78
N PHE A 62 -4.70 19.80 -52.95
CA PHE A 62 -4.54 18.70 -52.00
C PHE A 62 -3.07 18.35 -51.74
N LYS A 63 -2.26 18.20 -52.80
CA LYS A 63 -0.84 17.85 -52.66
C LYS A 63 -0.04 18.90 -51.90
N GLN A 64 -0.39 20.18 -52.07
CA GLN A 64 0.22 21.26 -51.30
C GLN A 64 -0.15 21.17 -49.82
N ARG A 65 -1.42 20.90 -49.49
CA ARG A 65 -1.91 20.71 -48.11
C ARG A 65 -1.27 19.50 -47.43
N GLU A 66 -1.19 18.38 -48.16
CA GLU A 66 -0.53 17.15 -47.72
C GLU A 66 0.94 17.41 -47.37
N GLN A 67 1.68 18.09 -48.25
CA GLN A 67 3.08 18.41 -47.99
C GLN A 67 3.26 19.32 -46.77
N LEU A 68 2.41 20.35 -46.60
CA LEU A 68 2.46 21.24 -45.43
C LEU A 68 2.20 20.47 -44.13
N PHE A 69 1.20 19.58 -44.13
CA PHE A 69 0.92 18.71 -42.99
C PHE A 69 2.09 17.77 -42.68
N LEU A 70 2.61 17.07 -43.69
CA LEU A 70 3.72 16.12 -43.52
C LEU A 70 4.99 16.79 -43.03
N ASN A 71 5.30 18.00 -43.50
CA ASN A 71 6.43 18.77 -42.98
C ASN A 71 6.26 19.03 -41.48
N LYS A 72 5.11 19.54 -41.04
CA LYS A 72 4.84 19.78 -39.61
C LYS A 72 4.80 18.51 -38.77
N TYR A 73 4.26 17.43 -39.33
CA TYR A 73 4.27 16.13 -38.67
C TYR A 73 5.71 15.65 -38.47
N SER A 74 6.57 15.73 -39.49
CA SER A 74 7.97 15.33 -39.41
C SER A 74 8.78 16.18 -38.42
N GLU A 75 8.62 17.51 -38.43
CA GLU A 75 9.26 18.43 -37.47
C GLU A 75 8.93 18.02 -36.03
N SER A 76 7.63 17.84 -35.76
CA SER A 76 7.07 17.45 -34.48
C SER A 76 7.50 16.05 -34.03
N PHE A 77 7.60 15.11 -34.98
CA PHE A 77 8.08 13.74 -34.78
C PHE A 77 9.55 13.71 -34.38
N PHE A 78 10.43 14.37 -35.15
CA PHE A 78 11.86 14.36 -34.87
C PHE A 78 12.21 15.17 -33.62
N GLU A 79 11.48 16.24 -33.33
CA GLU A 79 11.60 16.96 -32.05
C GLU A 79 11.31 16.02 -30.86
N LEU A 80 10.24 15.22 -30.94
CA LEU A 80 9.93 14.23 -29.91
C LEU A 80 11.00 13.15 -29.83
N SER A 81 11.42 12.63 -30.98
CA SER A 81 12.45 11.59 -31.05
C SER A 81 13.75 12.05 -30.37
N ASP A 82 14.19 13.28 -30.63
CA ASP A 82 15.38 13.85 -30.02
C ASP A 82 15.22 14.00 -28.49
N LYS A 83 14.07 14.49 -28.02
CA LYS A 83 13.75 14.56 -26.59
C LYS A 83 13.76 13.19 -25.91
N LEU A 84 13.16 12.17 -26.54
CA LEU A 84 13.13 10.80 -26.01
C LEU A 84 14.52 10.16 -25.99
N ASN A 85 15.35 10.42 -27.01
CA ASN A 85 16.72 9.92 -27.09
C ASN A 85 17.67 10.59 -26.08
N LYS A 86 17.39 11.83 -25.67
CA LYS A 86 18.14 12.57 -24.65
C LYS A 86 17.79 12.19 -23.21
N ALA A 87 16.65 11.55 -22.99
CA ALA A 87 16.24 11.11 -21.67
C ALA A 87 17.18 10.01 -21.14
N SER A 88 17.66 10.20 -19.92
CA SER A 88 18.65 9.32 -19.29
C SER A 88 18.03 8.07 -18.67
N THR A 89 16.73 8.10 -18.39
CA THR A 89 15.99 6.98 -17.80
C THR A 89 14.69 6.69 -18.53
N TYR A 90 14.17 5.47 -18.37
CA TYR A 90 12.85 5.11 -18.89
C TYR A 90 11.72 5.95 -18.28
N SER A 91 11.79 6.27 -16.98
CA SER A 91 10.83 7.14 -16.31
C SER A 91 10.78 8.54 -16.92
N GLU A 92 11.94 9.12 -17.26
CA GLU A 92 12.00 10.40 -17.98
C GLU A 92 11.34 10.33 -19.36
N ARG A 93 11.59 9.27 -20.13
CA ARG A 93 10.92 9.05 -21.43
C ARG A 93 9.42 8.98 -21.28
N LEU A 94 8.94 8.24 -20.29
CA LEU A 94 7.52 8.05 -20.02
C LEU A 94 6.85 9.37 -19.58
N ASN A 95 7.52 10.16 -18.73
CA ASN A 95 7.03 11.47 -18.31
C ASN A 95 6.93 12.46 -19.48
N LEU A 96 7.91 12.47 -20.39
CA LEU A 96 7.85 13.28 -21.61
C LEU A 96 6.65 12.87 -22.47
N TRP A 97 6.38 11.57 -22.58
CA TRP A 97 5.25 11.04 -23.33
C TRP A 97 3.91 11.41 -22.70
N ILE A 98 3.73 11.14 -21.40
CA ILE A 98 2.51 11.46 -20.65
C ILE A 98 2.23 12.97 -20.66
N LYS A 99 3.26 13.81 -20.51
CA LYS A 99 3.10 15.27 -20.57
C LYS A 99 2.54 15.75 -21.92
N ARG A 100 2.88 15.04 -23.01
CA ARG A 100 2.46 15.40 -24.36
C ARG A 100 1.13 14.79 -24.76
N PHE A 101 0.91 13.51 -24.42
CA PHE A 101 -0.20 12.72 -24.94
C PHE A 101 -1.24 12.31 -23.88
N GLY A 102 -0.98 12.59 -22.60
CA GLY A 102 -1.85 12.19 -21.51
C GLY A 102 -1.98 10.67 -21.38
N ILE A 103 -3.22 10.19 -21.26
CA ILE A 103 -3.58 8.78 -20.97
C ILE A 103 -3.32 7.80 -22.11
N ASN A 104 -2.89 8.30 -23.27
CA ASN A 104 -2.71 7.53 -24.49
C ASN A 104 -1.35 6.81 -24.53
N TYR A 105 -1.27 5.74 -23.75
CA TYR A 105 0.00 5.11 -23.41
C TYR A 105 0.49 4.04 -24.39
N CYS A 106 -0.43 3.33 -25.05
CA CYS A 106 -0.11 2.34 -26.07
C CYS A 106 0.03 2.93 -27.48
N ILE A 107 -0.20 4.24 -27.64
CA ILE A 107 -0.05 4.90 -28.94
C ILE A 107 1.40 4.82 -29.37
N SER A 108 1.61 4.54 -30.65
CA SER A 108 2.91 4.63 -31.28
C SER A 108 2.79 5.47 -32.54
N TYR A 109 3.80 6.26 -32.84
CA TYR A 109 3.84 7.09 -34.04
C TYR A 109 4.94 6.58 -34.95
N SER A 110 4.62 6.42 -36.23
CA SER A 110 5.60 6.08 -37.25
C SER A 110 5.79 7.23 -38.21
N PHE A 111 7.02 7.43 -38.65
CA PHE A 111 7.36 8.28 -39.78
C PHE A 111 8.51 7.63 -40.54
N GLU A 112 8.33 7.42 -41.84
CA GLU A 112 9.24 6.63 -42.67
C GLU A 112 9.53 5.27 -42.01
N ASN A 113 10.81 4.95 -41.74
CA ASN A 113 11.24 3.70 -41.13
C ASN A 113 11.49 3.80 -39.61
N THR A 114 11.03 4.88 -38.96
CA THR A 114 11.23 5.12 -37.52
C THR A 114 9.92 4.99 -36.76
N LEU A 115 9.95 4.28 -35.63
CA LEU A 115 8.82 4.11 -34.70
C LEU A 115 9.13 4.78 -33.36
N LEU A 116 8.27 5.70 -32.93
CA LEU A 116 8.28 6.29 -31.59
C LEU A 116 7.23 5.61 -30.73
N THR A 117 7.69 5.07 -29.60
CA THR A 117 6.84 4.43 -28.59
C THR A 117 7.55 4.50 -27.25
N VAL A 118 6.76 4.49 -26.18
CA VAL A 118 7.22 4.26 -24.81
C VAL A 118 6.76 2.90 -24.28
N LEU A 119 6.38 1.98 -25.16
CA LEU A 119 6.19 0.58 -24.77
C LEU A 119 7.53 0.02 -24.25
N PRO A 120 7.52 -0.66 -23.09
CA PRO A 120 8.74 -1.18 -22.49
C PRO A 120 9.34 -2.25 -23.41
N LYS A 121 10.65 -2.19 -23.60
CA LYS A 121 11.42 -3.15 -24.41
C LYS A 121 12.10 -4.21 -23.56
N GLU A 122 12.37 -3.89 -22.30
CA GLU A 122 13.06 -4.76 -21.36
C GLU A 122 12.22 -4.99 -20.09
N LYS A 123 12.43 -6.12 -19.42
CA LYS A 123 11.68 -6.49 -18.21
C LYS A 123 11.80 -5.45 -17.09
N SER A 124 12.97 -4.82 -16.96
CA SER A 124 13.27 -3.75 -16.00
C SER A 124 12.37 -2.51 -16.16
N GLU A 125 11.82 -2.29 -17.35
CA GLU A 125 10.97 -1.14 -17.68
C GLU A 125 9.49 -1.40 -17.41
N ILE A 126 9.07 -2.66 -17.39
CA ILE A 126 7.65 -3.07 -17.32
C ILE A 126 7.00 -2.57 -16.03
N GLN A 127 7.67 -2.72 -14.88
CA GLN A 127 7.14 -2.25 -13.61
C GLN A 127 6.91 -0.73 -13.63
N VAL A 128 7.91 0.03 -14.09
CA VAL A 128 7.85 1.50 -14.17
C VAL A 128 6.72 1.94 -15.10
N TYR A 129 6.54 1.23 -16.22
CA TYR A 129 5.46 1.48 -17.17
C TYR A 129 4.09 1.26 -16.52
N ASN A 130 3.85 0.06 -15.99
CA ASN A 130 2.55 -0.31 -15.41
C ASN A 130 2.18 0.58 -14.22
N THR A 131 3.16 0.93 -13.36
CA THR A 131 3.01 1.91 -12.27
C THR A 131 2.51 3.26 -12.78
N ALA A 132 3.20 3.84 -13.77
CA ALA A 132 2.83 5.16 -14.28
C ALA A 132 1.44 5.14 -14.92
N GLN A 133 1.12 4.07 -15.65
CA GLN A 133 -0.19 3.88 -16.25
C GLN A 133 -1.29 3.69 -15.23
N TYR A 134 -1.05 2.90 -14.17
CA TYR A 134 -1.98 2.72 -13.07
C TYR A 134 -2.38 4.05 -12.45
N ASN A 135 -1.42 4.90 -12.08
CA ASN A 135 -1.73 6.19 -11.45
C ASN A 135 -2.53 7.09 -12.40
N LEU A 136 -2.07 7.19 -13.65
CA LEU A 136 -2.69 8.04 -14.65
C LEU A 136 -4.13 7.61 -14.97
N TRP A 137 -4.35 6.31 -15.14
CA TRP A 137 -5.67 5.75 -15.41
C TRP A 137 -6.58 5.73 -14.19
N ARG A 138 -6.07 5.51 -12.99
CA ARG A 138 -6.87 5.60 -11.76
C ARG A 138 -7.50 6.98 -11.66
N ASP A 139 -6.71 8.03 -11.83
CA ASP A 139 -7.20 9.41 -11.75
C ASP A 139 -8.20 9.71 -12.88
N TYR A 140 -7.93 9.25 -14.11
CA TYR A 140 -8.83 9.46 -15.26
C TYR A 140 -10.14 8.66 -15.17
N TYR A 141 -10.07 7.40 -14.74
CA TYR A 141 -11.16 6.43 -14.78
C TYR A 141 -12.36 6.87 -13.92
N PHE A 142 -12.10 7.45 -12.75
CA PHE A 142 -13.16 7.91 -11.85
C PHE A 142 -13.64 9.34 -12.14
N THR A 143 -12.84 10.16 -12.82
CA THR A 143 -13.22 11.55 -13.14
C THR A 143 -14.32 11.63 -14.23
N ASN A 144 -14.43 10.62 -15.11
CA ASN A 144 -15.30 10.66 -16.29
C ASN A 144 -16.57 9.80 -16.23
N GLN A 145 -16.86 9.14 -15.11
CA GLN A 145 -18.05 8.29 -14.99
C GLN A 145 -19.23 9.05 -14.37
N LYS A 146 -20.39 9.01 -15.05
CA LYS A 146 -21.66 9.52 -14.48
C LYS A 146 -21.98 8.69 -13.25
N GLU A 147 -22.11 9.32 -12.08
CA GLU A 147 -22.35 8.79 -10.71
C GLU A 147 -23.55 7.82 -10.58
N THR A 148 -23.58 6.71 -11.31
CA THR A 148 -24.79 5.87 -11.42
C THR A 148 -24.60 4.43 -10.95
N ARG A 149 -23.37 3.92 -10.78
CA ARG A 149 -23.11 2.59 -10.21
C ARG A 149 -21.98 2.59 -9.17
N TYR A 150 -22.10 1.74 -8.16
CA TYR A 150 -21.12 1.54 -7.09
C TYR A 150 -19.76 0.98 -7.59
N THR A 151 -19.74 0.40 -8.80
CA THR A 151 -18.55 0.01 -9.58
C THR A 151 -17.71 1.20 -10.08
N GLN A 152 -18.20 2.43 -9.96
CA GLN A 152 -17.69 3.59 -10.72
C GLN A 152 -17.15 4.70 -9.84
N THR A 153 -16.90 4.43 -8.56
CA THR A 153 -16.43 5.43 -7.61
C THR A 153 -15.12 5.00 -6.98
N ASP A 154 -14.18 5.93 -6.86
CA ASP A 154 -12.93 5.71 -6.14
C ASP A 154 -13.19 5.47 -4.64
N PHE A 155 -12.13 5.07 -3.93
CA PHE A 155 -12.13 4.90 -2.48
C PHE A 155 -12.73 6.11 -1.74
N ASN A 156 -12.34 7.34 -2.10
CA ASN A 156 -12.78 8.55 -1.41
C ASN A 156 -14.28 8.81 -1.58
N SER A 157 -14.82 8.50 -2.74
CA SER A 157 -16.23 8.65 -3.07
C SER A 157 -17.07 7.60 -2.35
N ARG A 158 -16.59 6.36 -2.23
CA ARG A 158 -17.20 5.32 -1.39
C ARG A 158 -17.22 5.74 0.08
N LEU A 159 -16.09 6.27 0.56
CA LEU A 159 -15.94 6.80 1.92
C LEU A 159 -16.91 7.95 2.19
N LYS A 160 -17.03 8.92 1.27
CA LYS A 160 -17.97 10.03 1.37
C LYS A 160 -19.42 9.53 1.49
N LYS A 161 -19.81 8.56 0.65
CA LYS A 161 -21.14 7.96 0.69
C LYS A 161 -21.43 7.27 2.02
N LEU A 162 -20.48 6.46 2.51
CA LEU A 162 -20.59 5.79 3.80
C LEU A 162 -20.69 6.80 4.95
N ASN A 163 -19.85 7.83 4.97
CA ASN A 163 -19.87 8.86 6.02
C ASN A 163 -21.20 9.61 6.05
N ASN A 164 -21.77 9.91 4.88
CA ASN A 164 -23.11 10.51 4.79
C ASN A 164 -24.18 9.58 5.39
N GLN A 165 -24.13 8.28 5.10
CA GLN A 165 -25.06 7.30 5.68
C GLN A 165 -24.89 7.17 7.20
N LEU A 166 -23.65 7.11 7.69
CA LEU A 166 -23.33 7.03 9.12
C LEU A 166 -23.75 8.29 9.89
N ALA A 167 -23.73 9.46 9.25
CA ALA A 167 -24.17 10.71 9.85
C ALA A 167 -25.69 10.78 10.04
N LEU A 168 -26.45 10.11 9.16
CA LEU A 168 -27.91 10.18 9.12
C LEU A 168 -28.62 9.07 9.92
N SER A 169 -27.89 8.06 10.40
CA SER A 169 -28.48 6.88 11.02
C SER A 169 -27.94 6.62 12.43
N PRO A 170 -28.82 6.28 13.39
CA PRO A 170 -28.40 5.85 14.72
C PRO A 170 -27.82 4.42 14.73
N PHE A 171 -28.06 3.60 13.69
CA PHE A 171 -27.66 2.19 13.62
C PHE A 171 -26.36 1.99 12.84
N LYS A 172 -25.25 2.51 13.38
CA LYS A 172 -23.95 2.52 12.69
C LYS A 172 -23.42 1.13 12.38
N ASP A 173 -23.46 0.19 13.33
CA ASP A 173 -22.97 -1.18 13.13
C ASP A 173 -23.73 -1.92 12.01
N THR A 174 -25.03 -1.64 11.87
CA THR A 174 -25.86 -2.18 10.78
C THR A 174 -25.43 -1.60 9.43
N ILE A 175 -25.11 -0.30 9.36
CA ILE A 175 -24.58 0.32 8.14
C ILE A 175 -23.24 -0.33 7.76
N TRP A 176 -22.31 -0.48 8.70
CA TRP A 176 -21.03 -1.14 8.42
C TRP A 176 -21.23 -2.55 7.86
N SER A 177 -22.02 -3.36 8.56
CA SER A 177 -22.27 -4.76 8.18
C SER A 177 -22.99 -4.88 6.83
N ASN A 178 -23.95 -3.98 6.55
CA ASN A 178 -24.62 -3.93 5.26
C ASN A 178 -23.68 -3.47 4.14
N THR A 179 -22.83 -2.47 4.39
CA THR A 179 -21.90 -1.95 3.39
C THR A 179 -20.87 -3.01 2.99
N ILE A 180 -20.36 -3.79 3.95
CA ILE A 180 -19.47 -4.93 3.67
C ILE A 180 -20.20 -5.93 2.78
N ARG A 181 -21.40 -6.36 3.19
CA ARG A 181 -22.19 -7.33 2.44
C ARG A 181 -22.51 -6.86 1.02
N GLU A 182 -22.92 -5.60 0.86
CA GLU A 182 -23.22 -5.01 -0.44
C GLU A 182 -21.98 -5.00 -1.35
N LEU A 183 -20.81 -4.65 -0.80
CA LEU A 183 -19.54 -4.67 -1.56
C LEU A 183 -19.16 -6.10 -1.98
N GLU A 184 -19.27 -7.07 -1.07
CA GLU A 184 -18.96 -8.48 -1.34
C GLU A 184 -19.95 -9.10 -2.35
N ASP A 185 -21.25 -8.89 -2.18
CA ASP A 185 -22.29 -9.38 -3.09
C ASP A 185 -22.11 -8.78 -4.49
N HIS A 186 -21.73 -7.52 -4.56
CA HIS A 186 -21.45 -6.84 -5.80
C HIS A 186 -20.26 -7.47 -6.55
N PHE A 187 -19.13 -7.66 -5.89
CA PHE A 187 -17.97 -8.33 -6.49
C PHE A 187 -18.19 -9.83 -6.76
N LYS A 188 -19.17 -10.43 -6.07
CA LYS A 188 -19.56 -11.81 -6.32
C LYS A 188 -20.42 -11.97 -7.57
N ASN A 189 -21.34 -11.04 -7.83
CA ASN A 189 -22.43 -11.25 -8.79
C ASN A 189 -22.45 -10.27 -9.98
N ASP A 190 -21.95 -9.04 -9.82
CA ASP A 190 -22.23 -7.94 -10.77
C ASP A 190 -21.01 -7.44 -11.54
N VAL A 191 -19.80 -7.86 -11.15
CA VAL A 191 -18.55 -7.50 -11.85
C VAL A 191 -18.11 -8.61 -12.80
N ASN A 192 -17.28 -8.26 -13.79
CA ASN A 192 -16.71 -9.25 -14.70
C ASN A 192 -15.73 -10.20 -13.98
N ASP A 193 -15.54 -11.40 -14.55
CA ASP A 193 -14.74 -12.47 -13.92
C ASP A 193 -13.29 -12.05 -13.63
N GLU A 194 -12.67 -11.24 -14.50
CA GLU A 194 -11.29 -10.78 -14.32
C GLU A 194 -11.16 -9.81 -13.13
N THR A 195 -12.07 -8.83 -13.03
CA THR A 195 -12.14 -7.89 -11.90
C THR A 195 -12.38 -8.64 -10.59
N LYS A 196 -13.30 -9.61 -10.62
CA LYS A 196 -13.61 -10.48 -9.48
C LYS A 196 -12.37 -11.24 -9.02
N GLN A 197 -11.65 -11.84 -9.97
CA GLN A 197 -10.42 -12.57 -9.68
C GLN A 197 -9.38 -11.67 -9.02
N PHE A 198 -9.12 -10.48 -9.58
CA PHE A 198 -8.18 -9.53 -8.96
C PHE A 198 -8.58 -9.12 -7.54
N PHE A 199 -9.87 -8.89 -7.29
CA PHE A 199 -10.36 -8.52 -5.97
C PHE A 199 -10.12 -9.62 -4.93
N TYR A 200 -10.42 -10.88 -5.27
CA TYR A 200 -10.16 -12.00 -4.37
C TYR A 200 -8.67 -12.32 -4.24
N ASP A 201 -7.88 -12.13 -5.29
CA ASP A 201 -6.43 -12.27 -5.23
C ASP A 201 -5.82 -11.24 -4.26
N LEU A 202 -6.29 -9.99 -4.27
CA LEU A 202 -5.89 -8.96 -3.31
C LEU A 202 -6.26 -9.35 -1.87
N ILE A 203 -7.49 -9.83 -1.63
CA ILE A 203 -7.94 -10.33 -0.32
C ILE A 203 -7.04 -11.47 0.18
N ASN A 204 -6.65 -12.38 -0.72
CA ASN A 204 -5.81 -13.52 -0.39
C ASN A 204 -4.30 -13.19 -0.34
N GLY A 205 -3.91 -11.91 -0.43
CA GLY A 205 -2.52 -11.48 -0.36
C GLY A 205 -1.68 -11.85 -1.60
N LYS A 206 -2.32 -11.99 -2.77
CA LYS A 206 -1.70 -12.35 -4.05
C LYS A 206 -1.91 -11.25 -5.09
N PRO A 207 -1.45 -10.00 -4.87
CA PRO A 207 -1.63 -8.93 -5.84
C PRO A 207 -1.01 -9.29 -7.19
N LYS A 208 -1.58 -8.75 -8.27
CA LYS A 208 -1.04 -8.89 -9.62
C LYS A 208 0.38 -8.30 -9.68
N ALA A 209 1.31 -9.04 -10.27
CA ALA A 209 2.68 -8.57 -10.45
C ALA A 209 2.75 -7.52 -11.58
N PHE A 210 3.36 -6.37 -11.28
CA PHE A 210 3.47 -5.25 -12.22
C PHE A 210 4.70 -5.36 -13.14
N ASP A 211 5.59 -6.32 -12.93
CA ASP A 211 6.86 -6.50 -13.65
C ASP A 211 6.85 -7.66 -14.66
N GLU A 212 5.75 -8.42 -14.76
CA GLU A 212 5.64 -9.59 -15.64
C GLU A 212 5.47 -9.21 -17.12
N LYS A 213 4.46 -8.41 -17.42
CA LYS A 213 4.13 -7.94 -18.77
C LYS A 213 3.47 -6.56 -18.74
N PRO A 214 3.50 -5.79 -19.84
CA PRO A 214 2.71 -4.58 -19.95
C PRO A 214 1.22 -4.90 -19.80
N PHE A 215 0.50 -4.08 -19.02
CA PHE A 215 -0.94 -4.26 -18.84
C PHE A 215 -1.69 -3.78 -20.08
N GLU A 216 -2.61 -4.64 -20.52
CA GLU A 216 -3.65 -4.23 -21.47
C GLU A 216 -4.61 -3.27 -20.77
N LEU A 217 -5.27 -2.40 -21.52
CA LEU A 217 -6.13 -1.36 -20.93
C LEU A 217 -7.27 -1.97 -20.10
N SER A 218 -7.87 -3.06 -20.60
CA SER A 218 -8.93 -3.77 -19.87
C SER A 218 -8.43 -4.37 -18.57
N GLU A 219 -7.24 -5.00 -18.58
CA GLU A 219 -6.60 -5.60 -17.41
C GLU A 219 -6.31 -4.52 -16.35
N LEU A 220 -5.74 -3.39 -16.78
CA LEU A 220 -5.44 -2.25 -15.92
C LEU A 220 -6.70 -1.68 -15.26
N VAL A 221 -7.76 -1.46 -16.03
CA VAL A 221 -9.03 -0.93 -15.53
C VAL A 221 -9.70 -1.90 -14.55
N ASN A 222 -9.71 -3.20 -14.88
CA ASN A 222 -10.24 -4.24 -14.01
C ASN A 222 -9.47 -4.28 -12.68
N TYR A 223 -8.15 -4.20 -12.73
CA TYR A 223 -7.29 -4.16 -11.53
C TYR A 223 -7.50 -2.88 -10.70
N ILE A 224 -7.60 -1.69 -11.33
CA ILE A 224 -7.90 -0.43 -10.64
C ILE A 224 -9.22 -0.54 -9.87
N ASN A 225 -10.28 -1.03 -10.52
CA ASN A 225 -11.58 -1.18 -9.87
C ASN A 225 -11.52 -2.14 -8.67
N ALA A 226 -10.86 -3.29 -8.85
CA ALA A 226 -10.64 -4.26 -7.78
C ALA A 226 -9.85 -3.69 -6.61
N ASN A 227 -8.76 -2.95 -6.88
CA ASN A 227 -7.89 -2.41 -5.85
C ASN A 227 -8.58 -1.32 -5.01
N GLU A 228 -9.32 -0.40 -5.65
CA GLU A 228 -10.08 0.64 -4.93
C GLU A 228 -11.18 0.05 -4.07
N ALA A 229 -11.83 -1.03 -4.53
CA ALA A 229 -12.81 -1.77 -3.75
C ALA A 229 -12.16 -2.51 -2.58
N TYR A 230 -11.00 -3.15 -2.80
CA TYR A 230 -10.24 -3.84 -1.77
C TYR A 230 -9.79 -2.87 -0.66
N GLN A 231 -9.25 -1.69 -1.03
CA GLN A 231 -8.90 -0.65 -0.07
C GLN A 231 -10.11 -0.22 0.77
N PHE A 232 -11.29 -0.09 0.14
CA PHE A 232 -12.52 0.22 0.85
C PHE A 232 -12.97 -0.92 1.77
N LEU A 233 -12.86 -2.17 1.33
CA LEU A 233 -13.15 -3.35 2.16
C LEU A 233 -12.23 -3.41 3.39
N CYS A 234 -10.93 -3.15 3.23
CA CYS A 234 -9.99 -3.04 4.34
C CYS A 234 -10.42 -1.94 5.33
N TYR A 235 -10.83 -0.77 4.82
CA TYR A 235 -11.36 0.31 5.65
C TYR A 235 -12.62 -0.12 6.43
N LEU A 236 -13.53 -0.86 5.79
CA LEU A 236 -14.75 -1.37 6.40
C LEU A 236 -14.50 -2.40 7.51
N HIS A 237 -13.64 -3.40 7.26
CA HIS A 237 -13.28 -4.38 8.27
C HIS A 237 -12.56 -3.75 9.46
N ASN A 238 -11.79 -2.69 9.21
CA ASN A 238 -11.14 -1.90 10.25
C ASN A 238 -12.07 -0.87 10.91
N LYS A 239 -13.40 -0.92 10.66
CA LYS A 239 -14.42 -0.01 11.20
C LYS A 239 -14.08 1.47 11.07
N GLY A 240 -13.44 1.83 9.96
CA GLY A 240 -13.04 3.21 9.65
C GLY A 240 -11.91 3.77 10.51
N ILE A 241 -11.18 2.91 11.20
CA ILE A 241 -9.95 3.29 11.87
C ILE A 241 -8.92 3.58 10.78
N MET A 242 -8.32 4.76 10.86
CA MET A 242 -7.17 5.21 10.07
C MET A 242 -6.11 5.67 11.06
N ILE A 243 -4.83 5.60 10.69
CA ILE A 243 -3.82 6.36 11.42
C ILE A 243 -4.09 7.84 11.14
N LYS A 244 -4.33 8.62 12.20
CA LYS A 244 -4.71 10.03 12.05
C LYS A 244 -3.59 10.79 11.35
N GLU A 245 -3.93 11.71 10.45
CA GLU A 245 -2.92 12.54 9.76
C GLU A 245 -2.02 13.31 10.74
N ALA A 246 -2.58 13.77 11.87
CA ALA A 246 -1.79 14.39 12.94
C ALA A 246 -0.70 13.46 13.49
N PHE A 247 -1.00 12.16 13.60
CA PHE A 247 -0.03 11.15 14.04
C PHE A 247 1.02 10.86 12.95
N LEU A 248 0.62 10.78 11.68
CA LEU A 248 1.55 10.64 10.56
C LEU A 248 2.47 11.86 10.42
N SER A 249 1.94 13.07 10.65
CA SER A 249 2.73 14.30 10.67
C SER A 249 3.72 14.29 11.83
N HIS A 250 3.28 13.91 13.04
CA HIS A 250 4.16 13.78 14.19
C HIS A 250 5.25 12.72 13.98
N THR A 251 4.90 11.59 13.38
CA THR A 251 5.85 10.54 12.94
C THR A 251 6.94 11.15 12.05
N SER A 252 6.55 11.98 11.09
CA SER A 252 7.47 12.63 10.16
C SER A 252 8.36 13.67 10.85
N GLU A 253 7.84 14.37 11.86
CA GLU A 253 8.64 15.29 12.70
C GLU A 253 9.71 14.57 13.51
N VAL A 254 9.38 13.40 14.08
CA VAL A 254 10.32 12.60 14.89
C VAL A 254 11.35 11.89 14.01
N LEU A 255 10.91 11.09 13.03
CA LEU A 255 11.80 10.22 12.27
C LEU A 255 12.58 10.96 11.18
N ALA A 256 12.04 12.08 10.65
CA ALA A 256 12.71 12.90 9.64
C ALA A 256 13.17 14.25 10.19
N GLU A 257 13.47 14.33 11.50
CA GLU A 257 14.08 15.50 12.12
C GLU A 257 15.42 15.86 11.42
N THR A 258 15.76 17.14 11.37
CA THR A 258 16.90 17.67 10.62
C THR A 258 18.25 17.18 11.17
N GLN A 259 18.44 17.22 12.48
CA GLN A 259 19.71 16.97 13.17
C GLN A 259 19.83 15.54 13.69
N SER A 260 18.78 14.99 14.29
CA SER A 260 18.81 13.67 14.94
C SER A 260 18.04 12.58 14.18
N GLY A 261 17.26 12.95 13.16
CA GLY A 261 16.45 12.03 12.38
C GLY A 261 17.17 11.40 11.19
N MET A 262 16.44 10.62 10.40
CA MET A 262 16.94 9.99 9.18
C MET A 262 17.34 11.02 8.12
N THR A 263 18.39 10.74 7.35
CA THR A 263 18.73 11.55 6.17
C THR A 263 17.76 11.26 5.03
N TRP A 264 17.59 12.20 4.08
CA TRP A 264 16.71 11.96 2.93
C TRP A 264 17.11 10.71 2.14
N GLY A 265 18.41 10.46 1.95
CA GLY A 265 18.89 9.26 1.28
C GLY A 265 18.50 7.95 1.99
N GLN A 266 18.44 7.95 3.33
CA GLN A 266 17.95 6.81 4.11
C GLN A 266 16.44 6.65 3.97
N ILE A 267 15.69 7.75 4.09
CA ILE A 267 14.23 7.80 3.97
C ILE A 267 13.79 7.25 2.61
N VAL A 268 14.29 7.84 1.53
CA VAL A 268 13.88 7.49 0.17
C VAL A 268 14.24 6.03 -0.17
N LYS A 269 15.41 5.54 0.28
CA LYS A 269 15.80 4.14 0.10
C LYS A 269 14.84 3.19 0.82
N PHE A 270 14.47 3.51 2.05
CA PHE A 270 13.54 2.70 2.84
C PHE A 270 12.15 2.69 2.18
N PHE A 271 11.61 3.87 1.85
CA PHE A 271 10.30 3.95 1.23
C PHE A 271 10.24 3.33 -0.16
N ILE A 272 11.30 3.41 -0.98
CA ILE A 272 11.38 2.65 -2.25
C ILE A 272 11.33 1.15 -1.98
N ALA A 273 12.04 0.64 -0.99
CA ALA A 273 11.98 -0.78 -0.64
C ALA A 273 10.59 -1.21 -0.20
N LYS A 274 9.86 -0.37 0.56
CA LYS A 274 8.46 -0.63 0.96
C LYS A 274 7.49 -0.50 -0.20
N ALA A 275 7.65 0.51 -1.04
CA ALA A 275 6.91 0.69 -2.29
C ALA A 275 7.01 -0.54 -3.18
N VAL A 276 8.23 -1.07 -3.38
CA VAL A 276 8.44 -2.32 -4.13
C VAL A 276 7.81 -3.51 -3.42
N LYS A 277 8.03 -3.67 -2.10
CA LYS A 277 7.48 -4.79 -1.32
C LYS A 277 5.96 -4.85 -1.37
N PHE A 278 5.30 -3.71 -1.20
CA PHE A 278 3.85 -3.61 -1.12
C PHE A 278 3.20 -3.30 -2.48
N ASN A 279 4.00 -3.17 -3.54
CA ASN A 279 3.58 -2.76 -4.87
C ASN A 279 2.73 -1.47 -4.87
N ILE A 280 3.26 -0.43 -4.22
CA ILE A 280 2.63 0.89 -4.06
C ILE A 280 3.54 1.96 -4.61
N ASP A 281 2.94 2.90 -5.35
CA ASP A 281 3.65 4.08 -5.81
C ASP A 281 3.68 5.16 -4.75
N ILE A 282 4.87 5.75 -4.58
CA ILE A 282 5.10 6.84 -3.64
C ILE A 282 5.45 8.12 -4.40
N PRO A 283 5.00 9.30 -3.95
CA PRO A 283 5.17 10.55 -4.66
C PRO A 283 6.64 10.99 -4.81
N TYR A 284 7.53 10.62 -3.88
CA TYR A 284 8.91 11.10 -3.86
C TYR A 284 9.93 9.95 -3.83
N THR A 285 10.56 9.70 -4.97
CA THR A 285 11.56 8.63 -5.18
C THR A 285 12.96 9.14 -5.56
N ASP A 286 13.11 10.42 -5.90
CA ASP A 286 14.43 10.97 -6.26
C ASP A 286 15.36 11.03 -5.04
N LYS A 287 16.56 10.47 -5.18
CA LYS A 287 17.59 10.48 -4.14
C LYS A 287 18.13 11.89 -3.88
N ASN A 288 18.07 12.78 -4.86
CA ASN A 288 18.43 14.16 -4.69
C ASN A 288 17.21 14.98 -4.26
N PHE A 289 17.17 15.36 -2.98
CA PHE A 289 16.08 16.13 -2.41
C PHE A 289 15.79 17.43 -3.17
N LEU A 290 16.81 18.06 -3.78
CA LEU A 290 16.67 19.34 -4.50
C LEU A 290 15.83 19.25 -5.78
N ASN A 291 15.63 18.04 -6.30
CA ASN A 291 14.82 17.78 -7.49
C ASN A 291 13.33 17.61 -7.16
N LEU A 292 12.98 17.46 -5.88
CA LEU A 292 11.60 17.21 -5.47
C LEU A 292 10.76 18.48 -5.59
N VAL A 293 9.60 18.33 -6.21
CA VAL A 293 8.58 19.37 -6.36
C VAL A 293 7.26 18.89 -5.80
N ASP A 294 6.49 19.79 -5.20
CA ASP A 294 5.13 19.51 -4.78
C ASP A 294 4.19 19.32 -5.99
N LYS A 295 2.94 18.97 -5.71
CA LYS A 295 1.87 18.82 -6.72
C LYS A 295 1.64 20.05 -7.61
N ASN A 296 2.12 21.22 -7.22
CA ASN A 296 2.02 22.47 -7.98
C ASN A 296 3.32 22.81 -8.73
N GLY A 297 4.32 21.93 -8.71
CA GLY A 297 5.62 22.14 -9.35
C GLY A 297 6.58 23.03 -8.56
N LYS A 298 6.29 23.34 -7.29
CA LYS A 298 7.17 24.16 -6.45
C LYS A 298 8.16 23.27 -5.68
N LYS A 299 9.42 23.71 -5.57
CA LYS A 299 10.45 22.99 -4.79
C LYS A 299 9.98 22.66 -3.38
N LEU A 300 10.20 21.42 -2.97
CA LEU A 300 9.83 20.95 -1.64
C LEU A 300 10.69 21.62 -0.55
N ALA A 301 10.04 22.08 0.52
CA ALA A 301 10.70 22.88 1.55
C ALA A 301 11.56 22.06 2.52
N ASN A 302 11.13 20.85 2.89
CA ASN A 302 11.85 20.00 3.83
C ASN A 302 11.56 18.50 3.64
N LYS A 303 12.45 17.65 4.16
CA LYS A 303 12.35 16.19 4.06
C LYS A 303 11.20 15.58 4.86
N ARG A 304 10.68 16.28 5.88
CA ARG A 304 9.52 15.83 6.69
C ARG A 304 8.26 15.81 5.84
N THR A 305 8.05 16.82 5.00
CA THR A 305 6.95 16.85 4.02
C THR A 305 7.04 15.68 3.04
N ALA A 306 8.24 15.39 2.52
CA ALA A 306 8.42 14.26 1.61
C ALA A 306 8.15 12.91 2.29
N PHE A 307 8.64 12.74 3.53
CA PHE A 307 8.38 11.54 4.35
C PHE A 307 6.88 11.35 4.57
N PHE A 308 6.17 12.41 4.98
CA PHE A 308 4.74 12.37 5.27
C PHE A 308 3.91 11.93 4.07
N GLU A 309 4.13 12.54 2.90
CA GLU A 309 3.40 12.21 1.68
C GLU A 309 3.74 10.81 1.17
N ASN A 310 5.00 10.37 1.30
CA ASN A 310 5.36 8.98 1.00
C ASN A 310 4.63 8.00 1.93
N LEU A 311 4.57 8.27 3.23
CA LEU A 311 3.86 7.43 4.19
C LEU A 311 2.35 7.39 3.93
N LYS A 312 1.76 8.51 3.50
CA LYS A 312 0.33 8.60 3.15
C LYS A 312 -0.08 7.73 1.96
N ALA A 313 0.86 7.36 1.09
CA ALA A 313 0.58 6.49 -0.04
C ALA A 313 0.23 5.06 0.37
N PHE A 314 0.58 4.65 1.60
CA PHE A 314 0.33 3.30 2.12
C PHE A 314 -1.03 3.19 2.81
N SER A 315 -1.60 1.97 2.84
CA SER A 315 -2.83 1.67 3.59
C SER A 315 -2.60 1.83 5.10
N PRO A 316 -3.64 2.00 5.94
CA PRO A 316 -3.46 2.15 7.40
C PRO A 316 -2.68 1.01 8.05
N GLN A 317 -2.92 -0.23 7.60
CA GLN A 317 -2.19 -1.41 8.03
C GLN A 317 -0.71 -1.31 7.68
N GLN A 318 -0.40 -0.95 6.44
CA GLN A 318 0.97 -0.78 5.98
C GLN A 318 1.66 0.42 6.63
N GLN A 319 0.94 1.52 6.87
CA GLN A 319 1.41 2.66 7.64
C GLN A 319 1.81 2.21 9.05
N PHE A 320 0.97 1.42 9.72
CA PHE A 320 1.31 0.85 11.02
C PHE A 320 2.59 0.01 10.95
N ASP A 321 2.66 -0.95 10.03
CA ASP A 321 3.82 -1.84 9.88
C ASP A 321 5.11 -1.04 9.58
N ILE A 322 5.02 -0.04 8.70
CA ILE A 322 6.13 0.84 8.32
C ILE A 322 6.62 1.65 9.52
N ILE A 323 5.71 2.31 10.24
CA ILE A 323 6.08 3.14 11.39
C ILE A 323 6.68 2.25 12.48
N ASN A 324 6.07 1.10 12.74
CA ASN A 324 6.56 0.15 13.74
C ASN A 324 7.97 -0.37 13.38
N GLU A 325 8.20 -0.75 12.12
CA GLU A 325 9.53 -1.18 11.66
C GLU A 325 10.57 -0.06 11.71
N LEU A 326 10.19 1.17 11.35
CA LEU A 326 11.09 2.32 11.45
C LEU A 326 11.47 2.60 12.89
N CYS A 327 10.52 2.55 13.82
CA CYS A 327 10.80 2.69 15.24
C CYS A 327 11.70 1.57 15.78
N ASP A 328 11.54 0.33 15.31
CA ASP A 328 12.37 -0.81 15.70
C ASP A 328 13.80 -0.68 15.16
N THR A 329 13.93 -0.38 13.87
CA THR A 329 15.23 -0.29 13.18
C THR A 329 15.98 1.00 13.48
N ARG A 330 15.27 2.06 13.88
CA ARG A 330 15.82 3.38 14.22
C ARG A 330 15.50 3.79 15.66
N SER A 331 15.62 2.84 16.58
CA SER A 331 15.50 3.09 18.02
C SER A 331 16.57 4.05 18.55
N ASP A 332 17.63 4.31 17.77
CA ASP A 332 18.63 5.34 18.00
C ASP A 332 18.10 6.78 17.89
N ILE A 333 16.98 7.00 17.17
CA ILE A 333 16.41 8.33 16.97
C ILE A 333 15.68 8.77 18.25
N PRO A 334 16.00 9.96 18.81
CA PRO A 334 15.27 10.51 19.95
C PRO A 334 13.77 10.60 19.68
N GLY A 335 12.96 10.02 20.57
CA GLY A 335 11.50 9.98 20.44
C GLY A 335 10.95 8.78 19.66
N ALA A 336 11.79 7.96 19.01
CA ALA A 336 11.30 6.77 18.27
C ALA A 336 10.62 5.75 19.19
N LEU A 337 11.11 5.56 20.42
CA LEU A 337 10.50 4.65 21.41
C LEU A 337 9.13 5.16 21.89
N GLU A 338 9.02 6.44 22.22
CA GLU A 338 7.75 7.07 22.63
C GLU A 338 6.73 7.07 21.47
N LEU A 339 7.20 7.34 20.25
CA LEU A 339 6.39 7.25 19.05
C LEU A 339 5.86 5.83 18.84
N LYS A 340 6.71 4.81 19.04
CA LYS A 340 6.30 3.39 18.97
C LYS A 340 5.26 3.07 20.03
N GLN A 341 5.50 3.43 21.29
CA GLN A 341 4.55 3.22 22.39
C GLN A 341 3.19 3.85 22.07
N THR A 342 3.20 5.08 21.54
CA THR A 342 1.98 5.78 21.15
C THR A 342 1.30 5.10 19.95
N LEU A 343 2.06 4.68 18.93
CA LEU A 343 1.55 3.94 17.78
C LEU A 343 0.83 2.66 18.22
N VAL A 344 1.52 1.83 19.00
CA VAL A 344 0.99 0.52 19.40
C VAL A 344 -0.16 0.64 20.39
N THR A 345 -0.21 1.70 21.20
CA THR A 345 -1.30 1.95 22.14
C THR A 345 -2.55 2.48 21.43
N GLN A 346 -2.39 3.50 20.58
CA GLN A 346 -3.52 4.16 19.92
C GLN A 346 -4.05 3.36 18.73
N TYR A 347 -3.22 2.53 18.13
CA TYR A 347 -3.54 1.81 16.90
C TYR A 347 -3.31 0.29 17.00
N LYS A 348 -3.46 -0.29 18.20
CA LYS A 348 -3.27 -1.72 18.48
C LYS A 348 -3.97 -2.68 17.51
N GLN A 349 -5.11 -2.26 16.97
CA GLN A 349 -5.92 -2.98 15.99
C GLN A 349 -5.24 -3.21 14.64
N PHE A 350 -4.16 -2.49 14.32
CA PHE A 350 -3.36 -2.70 13.11
C PHE A 350 -2.12 -3.56 13.35
N ARG A 351 -1.97 -4.21 14.52
CA ARG A 351 -0.89 -5.18 14.68
C ARG A 351 -1.16 -6.33 13.72
N SER A 352 -0.30 -6.50 12.70
CA SER A 352 -0.38 -7.61 11.75
C SER A 352 -0.49 -8.92 12.51
N THR A 353 -1.54 -9.65 12.21
CA THR A 353 -1.90 -10.90 12.85
C THR A 353 -0.93 -11.97 12.37
N SER A 354 0.12 -12.21 13.15
CA SER A 354 0.96 -13.38 12.98
C SER A 354 0.06 -14.63 12.97
N PRO A 355 0.38 -15.72 12.25
CA PRO A 355 -0.32 -17.00 12.33
C PRO A 355 -0.48 -17.59 13.74
N PHE A 356 0.06 -16.90 14.76
CA PHE A 356 -0.06 -17.14 16.19
C PHE A 356 -1.23 -16.41 16.89
N GLU A 357 -2.16 -15.81 16.14
CA GLU A 357 -3.28 -15.03 16.70
C GLU A 357 -4.35 -15.83 17.48
N SER A 358 -4.03 -17.03 17.95
CA SER A 358 -4.78 -17.61 19.08
C SER A 358 -4.41 -16.97 20.42
N SER A 359 -3.46 -16.02 20.47
CA SER A 359 -2.83 -15.58 21.71
C SER A 359 -3.56 -14.47 22.47
N VAL A 360 -4.23 -13.49 21.85
CA VAL A 360 -4.84 -12.38 22.61
C VAL A 360 -6.04 -12.85 23.46
N GLU A 361 -6.98 -13.58 22.85
CA GLU A 361 -8.11 -14.14 23.59
C GLU A 361 -7.64 -15.14 24.66
N GLN A 362 -6.61 -15.93 24.36
CA GLN A 362 -6.04 -16.87 25.33
C GLN A 362 -5.27 -16.17 26.44
N ILE A 363 -4.58 -15.07 26.17
CA ILE A 363 -3.87 -14.26 27.17
C ILE A 363 -4.89 -13.62 28.12
N GLU A 364 -5.98 -13.06 27.61
CA GLU A 364 -7.03 -12.48 28.47
C GLU A 364 -7.78 -13.55 29.28
N GLU A 365 -8.05 -14.71 28.68
CA GLU A 365 -8.59 -15.88 29.40
C GLU A 365 -7.62 -16.33 30.50
N VAL A 366 -6.33 -16.45 30.20
CA VAL A 366 -5.31 -16.85 31.18
C VAL A 366 -5.11 -15.81 32.26
N LYS A 367 -5.13 -14.51 31.96
CA LYS A 367 -5.13 -13.44 32.98
C LYS A 367 -6.31 -13.61 33.94
N THR A 368 -7.50 -13.91 33.39
CA THR A 368 -8.70 -14.17 34.20
C THR A 368 -8.53 -15.41 35.07
N LEU A 369 -8.03 -16.52 34.49
CA LEU A 369 -7.79 -17.78 35.21
C LEU A 369 -6.70 -17.65 36.30
N LEU A 370 -5.67 -16.84 36.06
CA LEU A 370 -4.61 -16.57 37.01
C LEU A 370 -5.02 -15.62 38.14
N GLY A 371 -6.23 -15.06 38.11
CA GLY A 371 -6.76 -14.24 39.21
C GLY A 371 -6.80 -14.98 40.55
N ASP A 372 -6.92 -16.31 40.53
CA ASP A 372 -6.84 -17.17 41.70
C ASP A 372 -5.40 -17.49 42.16
N TYR A 373 -4.39 -17.07 41.38
CA TYR A 373 -2.96 -17.39 41.55
C TYR A 373 -2.09 -16.11 41.44
N PRO A 374 -2.20 -15.15 42.37
CA PRO A 374 -1.70 -13.78 42.20
C PRO A 374 -0.18 -13.66 42.01
N ALA A 375 0.60 -14.58 42.61
CA ALA A 375 2.04 -14.60 42.44
C ALA A 375 2.45 -15.03 41.02
N ALA A 376 1.77 -16.03 40.46
CA ALA A 376 1.96 -16.44 39.08
C ALA A 376 1.43 -15.38 38.09
N GLU A 377 0.29 -14.75 38.42
CA GLU A 377 -0.32 -13.67 37.61
C GLU A 377 0.62 -12.47 37.44
N THR A 378 1.25 -12.04 38.53
CA THR A 378 2.16 -10.88 38.52
C THR A 378 3.34 -11.11 37.57
N LEU A 379 3.95 -12.29 37.65
CA LEU A 379 5.07 -12.67 36.78
C LEU A 379 4.61 -12.84 35.33
N TYR A 380 3.45 -13.45 35.10
CA TYR A 380 2.90 -13.62 33.76
C TYR A 380 2.65 -12.29 33.07
N LYS A 381 2.04 -11.32 33.78
CA LYS A 381 1.81 -9.96 33.28
C LYS A 381 3.13 -9.26 32.97
N SER A 382 4.15 -9.41 33.81
CA SER A 382 5.48 -8.83 33.55
C SER A 382 6.13 -9.43 32.30
N GLY A 383 6.01 -10.75 32.11
CA GLY A 383 6.47 -11.45 30.92
C GLY A 383 5.78 -10.94 29.64
N ILE A 384 4.45 -10.84 29.65
CA ILE A 384 3.67 -10.28 28.53
C ILE A 384 4.10 -8.85 28.22
N GLU A 385 4.17 -7.99 29.23
CA GLU A 385 4.54 -6.59 29.03
C GLU A 385 5.91 -6.46 28.36
N LYS A 386 6.89 -7.29 28.74
CA LYS A 386 8.23 -7.29 28.15
C LYS A 386 8.22 -7.82 26.71
N VAL A 387 7.48 -8.90 26.43
CA VAL A 387 7.32 -9.43 25.06
C VAL A 387 6.61 -8.41 24.15
N GLU A 388 5.48 -7.84 24.59
CA GLU A 388 4.67 -6.90 23.81
C GLU A 388 5.43 -5.60 23.47
N ASN A 389 6.29 -5.15 24.38
CA ASN A 389 7.11 -3.97 24.16
C ASN A 389 8.39 -4.26 23.36
N GLY A 390 8.74 -5.55 23.15
CA GLY A 390 9.96 -5.96 22.49
C GLY A 390 11.21 -5.49 23.23
N ILE A 391 11.16 -5.54 24.56
CA ILE A 391 12.26 -5.13 25.44
C ILE A 391 12.58 -6.26 26.40
N TYR A 392 13.85 -6.38 26.76
CA TYR A 392 14.32 -7.34 27.76
C TYR A 392 13.84 -8.78 27.46
N GLU A 393 14.03 -9.26 26.23
CA GLU A 393 13.47 -10.54 25.74
C GLU A 393 13.87 -11.72 26.63
N ARG A 394 15.08 -11.70 27.20
CA ARG A 394 15.54 -12.68 28.20
C ARG A 394 14.71 -12.65 29.47
N ASN A 395 14.50 -11.47 30.03
CA ASN A 395 13.75 -11.28 31.27
C ASN A 395 12.27 -11.62 31.03
N ALA A 396 11.74 -11.35 29.83
CA ALA A 396 10.40 -11.74 29.45
C ALA A 396 10.22 -13.26 29.53
N ILE A 397 11.15 -14.01 28.93
CA ILE A 397 11.14 -15.48 28.97
C ILE A 397 11.37 -16.01 30.38
N ASP A 398 12.21 -15.35 31.18
CA ASP A 398 12.45 -15.75 32.58
C ASP A 398 11.21 -15.57 33.46
N ASP A 399 10.53 -14.43 33.33
CA ASP A 399 9.27 -14.18 34.03
C ASP A 399 8.18 -15.18 33.65
N LEU A 400 8.07 -15.51 32.35
CA LEU A 400 7.11 -16.51 31.87
C LEU A 400 7.40 -17.90 32.46
N ARG A 401 8.68 -18.30 32.48
CA ARG A 401 9.13 -19.56 33.11
C ARG A 401 8.88 -19.55 34.61
N LEU A 402 9.13 -18.43 35.30
CA LEU A 402 8.93 -18.31 36.74
C LEU A 402 7.45 -18.29 37.11
N SER A 403 6.60 -17.65 36.32
CA SER A 403 5.15 -17.68 36.46
C SER A 403 4.62 -19.12 36.47
N LEU A 404 5.08 -19.92 35.50
CA LEU A 404 4.72 -21.33 35.41
C LEU A 404 5.26 -22.15 36.61
N GLU A 405 6.47 -21.86 37.09
CA GLU A 405 6.99 -22.52 38.30
C GLU A 405 6.13 -22.22 39.53
N VAL A 406 5.80 -20.95 39.75
CA VAL A 406 4.99 -20.52 40.91
C VAL A 406 3.60 -21.13 40.85
N LEU A 407 2.97 -21.13 39.68
CA LEU A 407 1.65 -21.77 39.46
C LEU A 407 1.68 -23.26 39.81
N VAL A 408 2.68 -24.00 39.30
CA VAL A 408 2.76 -25.44 39.52
C VAL A 408 3.08 -25.76 40.98
N LYS A 409 3.92 -24.96 41.66
CA LYS A 409 4.17 -25.09 43.11
C LYS A 409 2.90 -24.92 43.92
N GLU A 410 2.09 -23.93 43.58
CA GLU A 410 0.82 -23.64 44.26
C GLU A 410 -0.21 -24.75 44.04
N ILE A 411 -0.39 -25.22 42.80
CA ILE A 411 -1.32 -26.32 42.48
C ILE A 411 -0.92 -27.64 43.15
N LEU A 412 0.38 -27.96 43.16
CA LEU A 412 0.88 -29.22 43.70
C LEU A 412 1.27 -29.14 45.18
N VAL A 413 1.12 -27.96 45.80
CA VAL A 413 1.45 -27.66 47.20
C VAL A 413 2.84 -28.18 47.57
N ASN A 414 3.86 -27.76 46.82
CA ASN A 414 5.25 -28.14 47.05
C ASN A 414 6.23 -27.03 46.64
N GLU A 415 7.51 -27.19 46.97
CA GLU A 415 8.56 -26.20 46.69
C GLU A 415 9.59 -26.66 45.64
N LYS A 416 9.27 -27.68 44.84
CA LYS A 416 10.20 -28.21 43.82
C LYS A 416 10.37 -27.21 42.67
N SER A 417 11.58 -27.10 42.12
CA SER A 417 11.82 -26.33 40.89
C SER A 417 11.06 -26.94 39.71
N LEU A 418 10.75 -26.13 38.69
CA LEU A 418 9.93 -26.56 37.56
C LEU A 418 10.47 -27.84 36.87
N GLU A 419 11.79 -27.99 36.73
CA GLU A 419 12.46 -29.17 36.15
C GLU A 419 12.17 -30.46 36.93
N ASN A 420 11.90 -30.33 38.23
CA ASN A 420 11.72 -31.45 39.16
C ASN A 420 10.24 -31.77 39.43
N GLN A 421 9.30 -31.10 38.75
CA GLN A 421 7.87 -31.29 38.95
C GLN A 421 7.27 -32.49 38.20
N GLN A 422 8.01 -33.13 37.28
CA GLN A 422 7.46 -34.16 36.38
C GLN A 422 6.65 -35.24 37.11
N GLY A 423 7.21 -35.80 38.18
CA GLY A 423 6.61 -36.91 38.91
C GLY A 423 5.32 -36.50 39.62
N GLU A 424 5.33 -35.36 40.31
CA GLU A 424 4.14 -34.89 41.04
C GLU A 424 3.06 -34.37 40.11
N LEU A 425 3.45 -33.65 39.05
CA LEU A 425 2.51 -33.17 38.03
C LEU A 425 1.78 -34.34 37.35
N LYS A 426 2.50 -35.40 36.96
CA LYS A 426 1.86 -36.59 36.36
C LYS A 426 0.90 -37.29 37.31
N LYS A 427 1.23 -37.41 38.60
CA LYS A 427 0.32 -37.99 39.60
C LYS A 427 -0.93 -37.13 39.78
N PHE A 428 -0.77 -35.81 39.82
CA PHE A 428 -1.87 -34.86 39.93
C PHE A 428 -2.79 -34.91 38.70
N LEU A 429 -2.23 -34.89 37.49
CA LEU A 429 -3.02 -35.00 36.26
C LEU A 429 -3.77 -36.33 36.19
N ALA A 430 -3.13 -37.43 36.60
CA ALA A 430 -3.78 -38.74 36.68
C ALA A 430 -4.93 -38.77 37.70
N SER A 431 -4.80 -38.10 38.86
CA SER A 431 -5.88 -38.02 39.84
C SER A 431 -7.07 -37.17 39.36
N LYS A 432 -6.85 -36.30 38.36
CA LYS A 432 -7.87 -35.53 37.65
C LYS A 432 -8.43 -36.24 36.39
N GLY A 433 -8.03 -37.49 36.15
CA GLY A 433 -8.54 -38.29 35.03
C GLY A 433 -7.88 -38.00 33.68
N VAL A 434 -6.76 -37.27 33.65
CA VAL A 434 -6.00 -37.03 32.42
C VAL A 434 -5.19 -38.28 32.06
N VAL A 435 -5.32 -38.72 30.80
CA VAL A 435 -4.60 -39.90 30.30
C VAL A 435 -3.09 -39.64 30.19
N PRO A 436 -2.24 -40.68 30.35
CA PRO A 436 -0.79 -40.52 30.39
C PRO A 436 -0.17 -39.81 29.17
N GLU A 437 -0.73 -40.00 27.98
CA GLU A 437 -0.28 -39.39 26.73
C GLU A 437 -0.42 -37.87 26.77
N ILE A 438 -1.54 -37.37 27.27
CA ILE A 438 -1.82 -35.94 27.42
C ILE A 438 -0.97 -35.35 28.55
N ALA A 439 -0.83 -36.06 29.67
CA ALA A 439 0.07 -35.65 30.75
C ALA A 439 1.53 -35.56 30.29
N ASN A 440 1.97 -36.50 29.43
CA ASN A 440 3.28 -36.47 28.80
C ASN A 440 3.43 -35.28 27.85
N LEU A 441 2.42 -34.99 27.03
CA LEU A 441 2.44 -33.85 26.10
C LEU A 441 2.57 -32.52 26.87
N LEU A 442 1.79 -32.33 27.94
CA LEU A 442 1.89 -31.13 28.77
C LEU A 442 3.30 -30.99 29.38
N TRP A 443 3.83 -32.09 29.93
CA TRP A 443 5.19 -32.10 30.48
C TRP A 443 6.28 -31.79 29.44
N VAL A 444 6.19 -32.35 28.23
CA VAL A 444 7.17 -32.11 27.17
C VAL A 444 7.26 -30.62 26.84
N ASN A 445 6.12 -29.91 26.82
CA ASN A 445 6.13 -28.46 26.61
C ASN A 445 6.78 -27.70 27.77
N ILE A 446 6.49 -28.09 29.02
CA ILE A 446 7.16 -27.53 30.22
C ILE A 446 8.68 -27.75 30.16
N ASP A 447 9.09 -28.98 29.83
CA ASP A 447 10.50 -29.37 29.71
C ASP A 447 11.22 -28.59 28.61
N HIS A 448 10.58 -28.36 27.46
CA HIS A 448 11.14 -27.55 26.38
C HIS A 448 11.26 -26.07 26.73
N ILE A 449 10.24 -25.46 27.37
CA ILE A 449 10.34 -24.08 27.90
C ILE A 449 11.54 -23.98 28.83
N THR A 450 11.69 -24.96 29.74
CA THR A 450 12.73 -24.93 30.76
C THR A 450 14.13 -25.16 30.18
N LYS A 451 14.27 -26.10 29.23
CA LYS A 451 15.51 -26.33 28.48
C LYS A 451 15.91 -25.12 27.64
N TYR A 452 14.94 -24.47 27.00
CA TYR A 452 15.18 -23.24 26.26
C TYR A 452 15.70 -22.13 27.18
N ASN A 453 15.00 -21.86 28.29
CA ASN A 453 15.43 -20.88 29.29
C ASN A 453 16.84 -21.19 29.82
N ASN A 454 17.11 -22.43 30.22
CA ASN A 454 18.44 -22.83 30.71
C ASN A 454 19.55 -22.64 29.65
N ARG A 455 19.28 -22.94 28.38
CA ARG A 455 20.29 -22.88 27.30
C ARG A 455 20.52 -21.47 26.76
N TYR A 456 19.47 -20.68 26.62
CA TYR A 456 19.49 -19.42 25.86
C TYR A 456 19.27 -18.18 26.72
N VAL A 457 18.72 -18.30 27.93
CA VAL A 457 18.50 -17.17 28.84
C VAL A 457 19.58 -17.08 29.92
N LYS A 458 19.97 -18.21 30.52
CA LYS A 458 20.97 -18.24 31.60
C LYS A 458 22.43 -18.17 31.14
N HIS A 459 22.72 -18.57 29.91
CA HIS A 459 24.10 -18.80 29.46
C HIS A 459 24.47 -18.13 28.12
N ASN A 460 23.54 -17.40 27.47
CA ASN A 460 23.79 -16.79 26.16
C ASN A 460 22.97 -15.49 25.97
N ASP A 461 23.46 -14.54 25.17
CA ASP A 461 22.82 -13.23 24.94
C ASP A 461 22.02 -13.19 23.62
N ASN A 462 21.66 -14.35 23.05
CA ASN A 462 21.10 -14.45 21.69
C ASN A 462 19.66 -14.98 21.69
N VAL A 463 18.72 -14.23 22.30
CA VAL A 463 17.28 -14.50 22.22
C VAL A 463 16.66 -13.52 21.23
N GLY A 464 16.03 -14.04 20.16
CA GLY A 464 15.34 -13.22 19.18
C GLY A 464 13.87 -12.97 19.54
N LYS A 465 13.28 -11.94 18.93
CA LYS A 465 11.84 -11.59 19.08
C LYS A 465 10.89 -12.75 18.75
N ILE A 466 11.21 -13.53 17.71
CA ILE A 466 10.39 -14.69 17.32
C ILE A 466 10.38 -15.72 18.46
N ASP A 467 11.52 -15.96 19.10
CA ASP A 467 11.62 -16.94 20.17
C ASP A 467 10.85 -16.49 21.42
N SER A 468 10.88 -15.19 21.76
CA SER A 468 10.12 -14.68 22.91
C SER A 468 8.61 -14.72 22.70
N GLU A 469 8.14 -14.41 21.49
CA GLU A 469 6.73 -14.56 21.10
C GLU A 469 6.28 -16.03 21.17
N MET A 470 7.06 -16.96 20.59
CA MET A 470 6.74 -18.39 20.64
C MET A 470 6.72 -18.95 22.06
N ILE A 471 7.65 -18.52 22.93
CA ILE A 471 7.68 -18.96 24.33
C ILE A 471 6.50 -18.38 25.11
N LEU A 472 6.05 -17.16 24.83
CA LEU A 472 4.84 -16.60 25.42
C LEU A 472 3.62 -17.46 25.08
N ASP A 473 3.42 -17.80 23.80
CA ASP A 473 2.26 -18.58 23.36
C ASP A 473 2.26 -19.99 23.96
N LEU A 474 3.44 -20.62 23.99
CA LEU A 474 3.59 -21.93 24.58
C LEU A 474 3.32 -21.91 26.10
N THR A 475 3.86 -20.91 26.81
CA THR A 475 3.65 -20.74 28.25
C THR A 475 2.18 -20.47 28.56
N THR A 476 1.54 -19.59 27.78
CA THR A 476 0.10 -19.26 27.88
C THR A 476 -0.75 -20.53 27.74
N THR A 477 -0.46 -21.34 26.72
CA THR A 477 -1.14 -22.60 26.49
C THR A 477 -0.96 -23.55 27.67
N VAL A 478 0.27 -23.73 28.15
CA VAL A 478 0.56 -24.62 29.29
C VAL A 478 -0.16 -24.16 30.56
N ILE A 479 -0.12 -22.86 30.89
CA ILE A 479 -0.82 -22.31 32.05
C ILE A 479 -2.33 -22.58 31.94
N LYS A 480 -2.93 -22.25 30.79
CA LYS A 480 -4.36 -22.46 30.53
C LYS A 480 -4.75 -23.92 30.77
N GLN A 481 -4.03 -24.86 30.16
CA GLN A 481 -4.35 -26.28 30.29
C GLN A 481 -4.13 -26.77 31.73
N THR A 482 -3.08 -26.29 32.41
CA THR A 482 -2.80 -26.66 33.80
C THR A 482 -3.94 -26.23 34.73
N ILE A 483 -4.43 -24.99 34.60
CA ILE A 483 -5.55 -24.49 35.42
C ILE A 483 -6.86 -25.17 35.06
N LYS A 484 -7.14 -25.41 33.77
CA LYS A 484 -8.38 -26.08 33.34
C LYS A 484 -8.53 -27.50 33.88
N VAL A 485 -7.43 -28.19 34.14
CA VAL A 485 -7.46 -29.53 34.78
C VAL A 485 -7.70 -29.43 36.29
N CYS A 486 -7.50 -28.27 36.90
CA CYS A 486 -7.83 -28.04 38.32
C CYS A 486 -9.34 -27.92 38.54
N GLN A 487 -10.05 -27.34 37.58
CA GLN A 487 -11.52 -27.20 37.52
C GLN A 487 -12.18 -28.54 37.21
#